data_AF-A0A645I4C4-F1
#
_entry.id   AF-A0A645I4C4-F1
#
_cell.length_a   1.000
_cell.length_b   1.000
_cell.length_c   1.000
_cell.angle_alpha   90.00
_cell.angle_beta   90.00
_cell.angle_gamma   90.00
#
_symmetry.space_group_name_H-M   'P 1'
#
loop_
_entity.id
_entity.type
_entity.pdbx_description
1 polymer ?
#
loop_
_entity_poly.entity_id
_entity_poly.type
_entity_poly.pdbx_seq_one_letter_code
_entity_poly.pdbx_strand_id
1 'polypeptide(L)'
;MNKTSELTGVKVVDNTEWYISCIVAKSDLNGMKAGKKVKIRLKNIGNESVDAYIHSISNTSGDASVVTIRINHDIEEFYKHRYAELDIIKDQYKGFLIPTKALLKKEGITGIYAVKSGIIRFIPVKILFSDSSNTLVTDADKKDIEALNSELYKLKQYDEVVTTTKRVKENQYIMGQ
;
A
#
# COMPACT_ATOMS: atom_id res chain seq x y z
N MET A 1 -26.15 46.42 -18.66
CA MET A 1 -27.26 45.46 -18.88
C MET A 1 -26.75 44.07 -18.54
N ASN A 2 -27.09 43.56 -17.35
CA ASN A 2 -26.67 42.23 -16.92
C ASN A 2 -27.55 41.19 -17.62
N LYS A 3 -26.93 40.34 -18.44
CA LYS A 3 -27.59 39.17 -19.01
C LYS A 3 -27.75 38.14 -17.89
N THR A 4 -28.90 38.15 -17.23
CA THR A 4 -29.31 37.05 -16.36
C THR A 4 -29.54 35.84 -17.25
N SER A 5 -28.63 34.88 -17.23
CA SER A 5 -28.83 33.60 -17.92
C SER A 5 -30.03 32.90 -17.27
N GLU A 6 -31.10 32.67 -18.03
CA GLU A 6 -32.20 31.83 -17.58
C GLU A 6 -31.66 30.42 -17.29
N LEU A 7 -31.82 29.94 -16.05
CA LEU A 7 -31.53 28.56 -15.68
C LEU A 7 -32.56 27.65 -16.36
N THR A 8 -32.12 26.90 -17.37
CA THR A 8 -32.99 26.06 -18.23
C THR A 8 -33.36 24.69 -17.63
N GLY A 9 -33.02 24.44 -16.36
CA GLY A 9 -33.43 23.21 -15.66
C GLY A 9 -32.65 22.93 -14.37
N VAL A 10 -33.11 21.91 -13.64
CA VAL A 10 -32.48 21.42 -12.40
C VAL A 10 -32.03 19.97 -12.62
N LYS A 11 -30.79 19.65 -12.20
CA LYS A 11 -30.32 18.27 -12.07
C LYS A 11 -30.58 17.80 -10.65
N VAL A 12 -31.45 16.81 -10.49
CA VAL A 12 -31.65 16.11 -9.21
C VAL A 12 -30.82 14.84 -9.23
N VAL A 13 -30.04 14.63 -8.16
CA VAL A 13 -29.32 13.38 -7.89
C VAL A 13 -29.89 12.83 -6.59
N ASP A 14 -30.48 11.64 -6.65
CA ASP A 14 -31.20 11.00 -5.55
C ASP A 14 -30.42 9.83 -4.93
N ASN A 15 -29.17 9.63 -5.34
CA ASN A 15 -28.28 8.63 -4.79
C ASN A 15 -27.09 9.26 -4.05
N THR A 16 -26.50 8.46 -3.18
CA THR A 16 -25.25 8.78 -2.47
C THR A 16 -24.08 7.94 -2.99
N GLU A 17 -24.30 7.17 -4.06
CA GLU A 17 -23.28 6.36 -4.70
C GLU A 17 -22.71 7.08 -5.92
N TRP A 18 -21.39 7.21 -5.95
CA TRP A 18 -20.66 7.85 -7.05
C TRP A 18 -20.04 6.79 -7.95
N TYR A 19 -20.04 7.07 -9.26
CA TYR A 19 -19.47 6.19 -10.26
C TYR A 19 -18.43 6.93 -11.08
N ILE A 20 -17.26 6.31 -11.24
CA ILE A 20 -16.18 6.78 -12.10
C ILE A 20 -15.92 5.72 -13.15
N SER A 21 -15.96 6.11 -14.42
CA SER A 21 -15.56 5.24 -15.52
C SER A 21 -14.22 5.70 -16.07
N CYS A 22 -13.28 4.77 -16.21
CA CYS A 22 -11.94 5.03 -16.72
C CYS A 22 -11.54 3.97 -17.75
N ILE A 23 -10.68 4.35 -18.69
CA ILE A 23 -10.11 3.43 -19.68
C ILE A 23 -8.84 2.84 -19.07
N VAL A 24 -8.77 1.51 -19.04
CA VAL A 24 -7.64 0.77 -18.46
C VAL A 24 -7.14 -0.23 -19.51
N ALA A 25 -5.82 -0.28 -19.72
CA ALA A 25 -5.22 -1.28 -20.59
C ALA A 25 -5.50 -2.70 -20.06
N LYS A 26 -5.76 -3.65 -20.95
CA LYS A 26 -6.08 -5.04 -20.58
C LYS A 26 -4.95 -5.72 -19.81
N SER A 27 -3.70 -5.33 -20.06
CA SER A 27 -2.53 -5.77 -19.29
C SER A 27 -2.62 -5.41 -17.79
N ASP A 28 -3.30 -4.32 -17.46
CA ASP A 28 -3.40 -3.81 -16.08
C ASP A 28 -4.62 -4.30 -15.31
N LEU A 29 -5.54 -5.01 -15.98
CA LEU A 29 -6.76 -5.56 -15.39
C LEU A 29 -6.51 -6.77 -14.47
N ASN A 30 -5.28 -7.29 -14.41
CA ASN A 30 -4.97 -8.40 -13.53
C ASN A 30 -5.35 -8.09 -12.07
N GLY A 31 -6.09 -9.01 -11.44
CA GLY A 31 -6.60 -8.86 -10.08
C GLY A 31 -7.90 -8.02 -9.97
N MET A 32 -8.40 -7.43 -11.05
CA MET A 32 -9.67 -6.70 -11.08
C MET A 32 -10.83 -7.61 -11.47
N LYS A 33 -11.94 -7.52 -10.74
CA LYS A 33 -13.23 -8.16 -11.08
C LYS A 33 -14.37 -7.41 -10.41
N ALA A 34 -15.58 -7.50 -10.95
CA ALA A 34 -16.76 -6.92 -10.32
C ALA A 34 -16.89 -7.36 -8.85
N GLY A 35 -17.24 -6.41 -7.97
CA GLY A 35 -17.31 -6.58 -6.52
C GLY A 35 -15.97 -6.52 -5.78
N LYS A 36 -14.82 -6.52 -6.47
CA LYS A 36 -13.51 -6.40 -5.83
C LYS A 36 -13.37 -5.03 -5.18
N LYS A 37 -13.04 -5.01 -3.88
CA LYS A 37 -12.64 -3.80 -3.16
C LYS A 37 -11.28 -3.34 -3.66
N VAL A 38 -11.16 -2.06 -3.95
CA VAL A 38 -9.94 -1.37 -4.36
C VAL A 38 -9.84 -0.05 -3.59
N LYS A 39 -8.67 0.59 -3.66
CA LYS A 39 -8.54 1.98 -3.24
C LYS A 39 -8.31 2.83 -4.47
N ILE A 40 -8.86 4.04 -4.46
CA ILE A 40 -8.60 5.02 -5.51
C ILE A 40 -8.07 6.31 -4.90
N ARG A 41 -7.27 7.06 -5.66
CA ARG A 41 -6.84 8.41 -5.29
C ARG A 41 -7.23 9.37 -6.40
N LEU A 42 -7.93 10.46 -6.04
CA LEU A 42 -8.42 11.49 -6.96
C LEU A 42 -7.47 12.69 -6.91
N LYS A 43 -6.46 12.72 -7.77
CA LYS A 43 -5.32 13.65 -7.64
C LYS A 43 -5.70 15.13 -7.66
N ASN A 44 -6.83 15.47 -8.26
CA ASN A 44 -7.34 16.84 -8.36
C ASN A 44 -8.29 17.25 -7.22
N ILE A 45 -8.68 16.32 -6.33
CA ILE A 45 -9.58 16.60 -5.20
C ILE A 45 -8.81 16.45 -3.88
N GLY A 46 -7.82 15.55 -3.83
CA GLY A 46 -6.94 15.37 -2.68
C GLY A 46 -5.95 14.22 -2.86
N ASN A 47 -5.01 14.09 -1.92
CA ASN A 47 -4.02 13.01 -1.97
C ASN A 47 -4.42 11.76 -1.17
N GLU A 48 -5.53 11.81 -0.44
CA GLU A 48 -6.03 10.68 0.32
C GLU A 48 -6.65 9.62 -0.60
N SER A 49 -6.47 8.36 -0.21
CA SER A 49 -7.09 7.24 -0.91
C SER A 49 -8.46 6.96 -0.32
N VAL A 50 -9.46 6.75 -1.16
CA VAL A 50 -10.82 6.38 -0.78
C VAL A 50 -11.11 4.93 -1.15
N ASP A 51 -11.85 4.24 -0.28
CA ASP A 51 -12.27 2.86 -0.49
C ASP A 51 -13.36 2.79 -1.56
N ALA A 52 -13.17 1.95 -2.58
CA ALA A 52 -14.10 1.81 -3.68
C ALA A 52 -14.25 0.36 -4.11
N TYR A 53 -15.16 0.11 -5.04
CA TYR A 53 -15.47 -1.22 -5.56
C TYR A 53 -15.47 -1.19 -7.08
N ILE A 54 -14.84 -2.19 -7.71
CA ILE A 54 -15.03 -2.41 -9.14
C ILE A 54 -16.51 -2.78 -9.36
N HIS A 55 -17.25 -1.93 -10.06
CA HIS A 55 -18.66 -2.16 -10.37
C HIS A 55 -18.78 -3.06 -11.61
N SER A 56 -18.10 -2.69 -12.69
CA SER A 56 -18.10 -3.45 -13.94
C SER A 56 -16.81 -3.24 -14.72
N ILE A 57 -16.52 -4.20 -15.59
CA ILE A 57 -15.43 -4.13 -16.58
C ILE A 57 -16.06 -4.48 -17.92
N SER A 58 -15.97 -3.58 -18.89
CA SER A 58 -16.53 -3.80 -20.22
C SER A 58 -15.76 -4.87 -20.99
N ASN A 59 -16.46 -5.72 -21.72
CA ASN A 59 -15.85 -6.63 -22.68
C ASN A 59 -15.70 -5.94 -24.05
N THR A 60 -14.55 -5.32 -24.27
CA THR A 60 -14.18 -4.63 -25.51
C THR A 60 -13.28 -5.53 -26.36
N SER A 61 -13.34 -5.42 -27.69
CA SER A 61 -12.48 -6.19 -28.60
C SER A 61 -11.03 -5.67 -28.65
N GLY A 62 -10.79 -4.39 -28.32
CA GLY A 62 -9.48 -3.75 -28.33
C GLY A 62 -8.53 -4.14 -27.19
N ASP A 63 -7.46 -3.37 -27.00
CA ASP A 63 -6.43 -3.57 -25.98
C ASP A 63 -6.74 -2.89 -24.63
N ALA A 64 -7.83 -2.13 -24.55
CA ALA A 64 -8.29 -1.46 -23.34
C ALA A 64 -9.75 -1.76 -23.04
N SER A 65 -10.12 -1.72 -21.75
CA SER A 65 -11.48 -1.87 -21.24
C SER A 65 -11.91 -0.63 -20.47
N VAL A 66 -13.20 -0.34 -20.47
CA VAL A 66 -13.81 0.61 -19.54
C VAL A 66 -14.03 -0.10 -18.21
N VAL A 67 -13.42 0.44 -17.15
CA VAL A 67 -13.62 0.00 -15.77
C VAL A 67 -14.48 1.05 -15.08
N THR A 68 -15.63 0.62 -14.59
CA THR A 68 -16.52 1.46 -13.77
C THR A 68 -16.29 1.12 -12.30
N ILE A 69 -16.01 2.15 -11.50
CA ILE A 69 -15.68 2.08 -10.08
C ILE A 69 -16.79 2.77 -9.33
N ARG A 70 -17.33 2.09 -8.31
CA ARG A 70 -18.37 2.60 -7.42
C ARG A 70 -17.76 3.00 -6.08
N ILE A 71 -18.15 4.18 -5.61
CA ILE A 71 -17.81 4.74 -4.30
C ILE A 71 -19.12 4.90 -3.53
N ASN A 72 -19.16 4.41 -2.29
CA ASN A 72 -20.37 4.37 -1.45
C ASN A 72 -20.28 5.25 -0.20
N HIS A 73 -19.36 6.20 -0.18
CA HIS A 73 -19.22 7.20 0.86
C HIS A 73 -19.08 8.58 0.23
N ASP A 74 -19.41 9.61 1.01
CA ASP A 74 -19.34 10.98 0.52
C ASP A 74 -17.88 11.43 0.37
N ILE A 75 -17.62 12.14 -0.73
CA ILE A 75 -16.34 12.77 -1.00
C ILE A 75 -16.64 14.25 -1.18
N GLU A 76 -16.08 15.06 -0.30
CA GLU A 76 -16.28 16.50 -0.30
C GLU A 76 -15.95 17.08 -1.69
N GLU A 77 -16.83 17.94 -2.19
CA GLU A 77 -16.68 18.62 -3.48
C GLU A 77 -16.63 17.73 -4.74
N PHE A 78 -16.82 16.41 -4.62
CA PHE A 78 -16.78 15.50 -5.76
C PHE A 78 -17.80 15.88 -6.85
N TYR A 79 -19.00 16.34 -6.45
CA TYR A 79 -20.04 16.80 -7.36
C TYR A 79 -19.64 18.01 -8.24
N LYS A 80 -18.60 18.76 -7.86
CA LYS A 80 -18.07 19.88 -8.66
C LYS A 80 -17.18 19.40 -9.81
N HIS A 81 -16.75 18.13 -9.80
CA HIS A 81 -15.73 17.59 -10.69
C HIS A 81 -16.34 16.55 -11.64
N ARG A 82 -16.35 16.84 -12.94
CA ARG A 82 -16.80 15.88 -13.97
C ARG A 82 -15.69 15.00 -14.52
N TYR A 83 -14.45 15.46 -14.41
CA TYR A 83 -13.25 14.75 -14.84
C TYR A 83 -12.27 14.75 -13.68
N ALA A 84 -11.59 13.62 -13.49
CA ALA A 84 -10.61 13.45 -12.44
C ALA A 84 -9.43 12.62 -12.96
N GLU A 85 -8.24 12.97 -12.50
CA GLU A 85 -7.08 12.10 -12.64
C GLU A 85 -7.09 11.12 -11.46
N LEU A 86 -7.03 9.83 -11.78
CA LEU A 86 -7.30 8.73 -10.85
C LEU A 86 -6.11 7.77 -10.81
N ASP A 87 -5.62 7.45 -9.62
CA ASP A 87 -4.85 6.23 -9.41
C ASP A 87 -5.76 5.11 -8.91
N ILE A 88 -5.65 3.92 -9.50
CA ILE A 88 -6.25 2.69 -8.97
C ILE A 88 -5.17 1.92 -8.21
N ILE A 89 -5.31 1.86 -6.89
CA ILE A 89 -4.36 1.17 -6.01
C ILE A 89 -4.83 -0.27 -5.84
N LYS A 90 -4.18 -1.19 -6.59
CA LYS A 90 -4.48 -2.63 -6.59
C LYS A 90 -4.02 -3.34 -5.33
N ASP A 91 -2.80 -3.03 -4.90
CA ASP A 91 -2.14 -3.64 -3.75
C ASP A 91 -1.55 -2.55 -2.86
N GLN A 92 -1.66 -2.74 -1.55
CA GLN A 92 -1.07 -1.87 -0.54
C GLN A 92 -0.36 -2.73 0.48
N TYR A 93 0.96 -2.57 0.54
CA TYR A 93 1.80 -3.23 1.53
C TYR A 93 2.08 -2.28 2.69
N LYS A 94 2.07 -2.82 3.91
CA LYS A 94 2.48 -2.12 5.12
C LYS A 94 3.55 -2.95 5.82
N GLY A 95 4.56 -2.27 6.33
CA GLY A 95 5.71 -2.91 6.96
C GLY A 95 6.68 -1.87 7.50
N PHE A 96 7.85 -2.34 7.90
CA PHE A 96 8.95 -1.50 8.37
C PHE A 96 9.90 -1.24 7.21
N LEU A 97 10.26 0.02 7.01
CA LEU A 97 11.30 0.40 6.06
C LEU A 97 12.65 0.35 6.78
N ILE A 98 13.58 -0.47 6.28
CA ILE A 98 14.92 -0.63 6.83
C ILE A 98 15.98 -0.39 5.75
N PRO A 99 17.21 0.03 6.10
CA PRO A 99 18.30 0.08 5.14
C PRO A 99 18.60 -1.31 4.57
N THR A 100 18.70 -1.45 3.24
CA THR A 100 18.93 -2.76 2.58
C THR A 100 20.19 -3.46 3.11
N LYS A 101 21.22 -2.68 3.46
CA LYS A 101 22.48 -3.18 4.05
C LYS A 101 22.35 -3.83 5.44
N ALA A 102 21.22 -3.65 6.13
CA ALA A 102 20.96 -4.28 7.43
C ALA A 102 20.49 -5.74 7.31
N LEU A 103 20.09 -6.16 6.11
CA LEU A 103 19.68 -7.54 5.86
C LEU A 103 20.86 -8.49 5.96
N LEU A 104 20.62 -9.65 6.55
CA LEU A 104 21.54 -10.78 6.58
C LEU A 104 20.76 -12.09 6.51
N LYS A 105 21.47 -13.18 6.26
CA LYS A 105 20.90 -14.53 6.30
C LYS A 105 21.51 -15.33 7.44
N LYS A 106 20.67 -16.04 8.18
CA LYS A 106 21.04 -17.05 9.17
C LYS A 106 20.34 -18.34 8.81
N GLU A 107 21.10 -19.41 8.58
CA GLU A 107 20.56 -20.74 8.24
C GLU A 107 19.58 -20.69 7.04
N GLY A 108 19.87 -19.84 6.05
CA GLY A 108 19.04 -19.65 4.86
C GLY A 108 17.84 -18.70 5.04
N ILE A 109 17.50 -18.33 6.28
CA ILE A 109 16.39 -17.42 6.60
C ILE A 109 16.89 -15.98 6.61
N THR A 110 16.11 -15.08 6.00
CA THR A 110 16.43 -13.65 5.94
C THR A 110 15.99 -12.96 7.23
N GLY A 111 16.83 -12.10 7.76
CA GLY A 111 16.56 -11.36 8.99
C GLY A 111 17.38 -10.08 9.09
N ILE A 112 17.23 -9.43 10.24
CA ILE A 112 18.01 -8.26 10.65
C ILE A 112 18.60 -8.48 12.04
N TYR A 113 19.60 -7.69 12.37
CA TYR A 113 19.98 -7.47 13.76
C TYR A 113 19.31 -6.19 14.28
N ALA A 114 18.65 -6.30 15.43
CA ALA A 114 18.10 -5.17 16.15
C ALA A 114 18.54 -5.19 17.61
N VAL A 115 18.69 -4.00 18.22
CA VAL A 115 19.03 -3.88 19.64
C VAL A 115 17.77 -4.02 20.48
N LYS A 116 17.77 -4.97 21.41
CA LYS A 116 16.69 -5.24 22.36
C LYS A 116 17.24 -5.20 23.77
N SER A 117 16.88 -4.16 24.53
CA SER A 117 17.37 -3.93 25.89
C SER A 117 18.91 -3.97 25.97
N GLY A 118 19.58 -3.31 25.02
CA GLY A 118 21.05 -3.28 24.90
C GLY A 118 21.69 -4.54 24.32
N ILE A 119 20.91 -5.57 23.93
CA ILE A 119 21.43 -6.82 23.38
C ILE A 119 21.06 -6.95 21.91
N ILE A 120 22.03 -7.30 21.06
CA ILE A 120 21.79 -7.58 19.65
C ILE A 120 21.02 -8.88 19.50
N ARG A 121 19.85 -8.84 18.86
CA ARG A 121 19.01 -10.01 18.57
C ARG A 121 18.83 -10.16 17.07
N PHE A 122 18.91 -11.40 16.60
CA PHE A 122 18.45 -11.72 15.25
C PHE A 122 16.92 -11.75 15.23
N ILE A 123 16.33 -11.03 14.27
CA ILE A 123 14.89 -11.01 14.04
C ILE A 123 14.64 -11.44 12.60
N PRO A 124 13.97 -12.58 12.35
CA PRO A 124 13.62 -13.00 11.01
C PRO A 124 12.57 -12.05 10.42
N VAL A 125 12.74 -11.71 9.13
CA VAL A 125 11.82 -10.81 8.43
C VAL A 125 11.50 -11.31 7.04
N LYS A 126 10.30 -10.99 6.57
CA LYS A 126 9.86 -11.24 5.19
C LYS A 126 10.00 -9.96 4.37
N ILE A 127 10.67 -10.06 3.23
CA ILE A 127 10.79 -8.95 2.28
C ILE A 127 9.49 -8.81 1.49
N LEU A 128 8.90 -7.62 1.50
CA LEU A 128 7.75 -7.26 0.67
C LEU A 128 8.17 -6.52 -0.59
N PHE A 129 9.12 -5.60 -0.45
CA PHE A 129 9.67 -4.80 -1.55
C PHE A 129 11.10 -4.40 -1.21
N SER A 130 11.98 -4.27 -2.21
CA SER A 130 13.33 -3.76 -2.02
C SER A 130 13.76 -2.88 -3.17
N ASP A 131 14.42 -1.78 -2.84
CA ASP A 131 15.23 -0.99 -3.77
C ASP A 131 16.72 -1.05 -3.35
N SER A 132 17.55 -0.23 -4.00
CA SER A 132 19.00 -0.19 -3.78
C SER A 132 19.40 0.36 -2.40
N SER A 133 18.53 1.15 -1.77
CA SER A 133 18.78 1.89 -0.54
C SER A 133 18.02 1.30 0.66
N ASN A 134 16.75 0.97 0.45
CA ASN A 134 15.82 0.55 1.48
C ASN A 134 15.05 -0.71 1.08
N THR A 135 14.65 -1.47 2.10
CA THR A 135 13.80 -2.65 1.99
C THR A 135 12.59 -2.50 2.89
N LEU A 136 11.40 -2.72 2.34
CA LEU A 136 10.16 -2.86 3.09
C LEU A 136 10.02 -4.30 3.56
N VAL A 137 9.96 -4.49 4.88
CA VAL A 137 9.87 -5.80 5.52
C VAL A 137 8.67 -5.91 6.44
N THR A 138 8.22 -7.14 6.69
CA THR A 138 7.22 -7.48 7.71
C THR A 138 7.74 -8.64 8.56
N ASP A 139 7.00 -8.99 9.61
CA ASP A 139 7.23 -10.22 10.38
C ASP A 139 7.39 -11.42 9.43
N ALA A 140 8.38 -12.27 9.71
CA ALA A 140 8.55 -13.52 8.99
C ALA A 140 7.36 -14.46 9.15
N ASP A 141 7.25 -15.43 8.24
CA ASP A 141 6.23 -16.47 8.33
C ASP A 141 6.49 -17.37 9.56
N LYS A 142 5.45 -17.91 10.20
CA LYS A 142 5.57 -18.70 11.45
C LYS A 142 6.62 -19.81 11.36
N LYS A 143 6.67 -20.51 10.23
CA LYS A 143 7.64 -21.58 9.96
C LYS A 143 9.09 -21.11 10.12
N ASP A 144 9.42 -19.92 9.66
CA ASP A 144 10.78 -19.38 9.72
C ASP A 144 11.12 -18.94 11.17
N ILE A 145 10.12 -18.45 11.92
CA ILE A 145 10.26 -18.10 13.33
C ILE A 145 10.52 -19.36 14.17
N GLU A 146 9.71 -20.41 13.95
CA GLU A 146 9.82 -21.71 14.62
C GLU A 146 11.16 -22.38 14.31
N ALA A 147 11.59 -22.38 13.05
CA ALA A 147 12.88 -22.96 12.63
C ALA A 147 14.08 -22.35 13.37
N LEU A 148 13.99 -21.07 13.76
CA LEU A 148 15.06 -20.35 14.46
C LEU A 148 14.84 -20.24 15.97
N ASN A 149 13.77 -20.81 16.53
CA ASN A 149 13.35 -20.59 17.93
C ASN A 149 13.31 -19.09 18.31
N SER A 150 12.91 -18.23 17.37
CA SER A 150 13.01 -16.77 17.48
C SER A 150 11.72 -16.10 17.97
N GLU A 151 10.81 -16.85 18.58
CA GLU A 151 9.46 -16.39 18.98
C GLU A 151 9.46 -15.18 19.93
N LEU A 152 10.58 -14.93 20.60
CA LEU A 152 10.71 -13.92 21.64
C LEU A 152 10.85 -12.48 21.10
N TYR A 153 11.31 -12.28 19.85
CA TYR A 153 11.65 -10.95 19.36
C TYR A 153 11.01 -10.64 18.01
N LYS A 154 10.16 -9.62 18.00
CA LYS A 154 9.58 -9.04 16.79
C LYS A 154 10.11 -7.63 16.53
N LEU A 155 10.08 -7.25 15.26
CA LEU A 155 10.39 -5.89 14.85
C LEU A 155 9.24 -4.97 15.29
N LYS A 156 9.60 -3.86 15.94
CA LYS A 156 8.69 -2.82 16.40
C LYS A 156 9.14 -1.49 15.83
N GLN A 157 8.21 -0.55 15.79
CA GLN A 157 8.54 0.82 15.43
C GLN A 157 9.60 1.35 16.40
N TYR A 158 10.58 2.08 15.87
CA TYR A 158 11.72 2.64 16.61
C TYR A 158 12.75 1.64 17.14
N ASP A 159 12.69 0.36 16.75
CA ASP A 159 13.80 -0.54 17.00
C ASP A 159 15.07 -0.05 16.29
N GLU A 160 16.19 -0.06 17.01
CA GLU A 160 17.50 0.26 16.44
C GLU A 160 17.99 -0.91 15.58
N VAL A 161 17.99 -0.71 14.26
CA VAL A 161 18.45 -1.69 13.28
C VAL A 161 19.94 -1.52 13.02
N VAL A 162 20.70 -2.61 13.17
CA VAL A 162 22.15 -2.60 12.96
C VAL A 162 22.48 -2.66 11.47
N THR A 163 23.13 -1.61 10.95
CA THR A 163 23.51 -1.53 9.53
C THR A 163 24.91 -2.07 9.20
N THR A 164 25.72 -2.35 10.21
CA THR A 164 27.08 -2.92 10.08
C THR A 164 27.11 -4.35 10.59
N THR A 165 26.28 -5.21 9.98
CA THR A 165 26.02 -6.59 10.42
C THR A 165 27.27 -7.45 10.58
N LYS A 166 28.32 -7.21 9.78
CA LYS A 166 29.61 -7.92 9.86
C LYS A 166 30.47 -7.58 11.09
N ARG A 167 30.18 -6.46 11.78
CA ARG A 167 30.96 -5.97 12.93
C ARG A 167 30.37 -6.38 14.28
N VAL A 168 29.26 -7.10 14.26
CA VAL A 168 28.53 -7.48 15.46
C VAL A 168 28.18 -8.96 15.44
N LYS A 169 27.89 -9.52 16.61
CA LYS A 169 27.39 -10.89 16.76
C LYS A 169 26.04 -10.88 17.48
N GLU A 170 25.21 -11.88 17.18
CA GLU A 170 24.02 -12.15 17.96
C GLU A 170 24.37 -12.32 19.44
N ASN A 171 23.50 -11.83 20.33
CA ASN A 171 23.64 -11.82 21.78
C ASN A 171 24.79 -10.96 22.33
N GLN A 172 25.47 -10.18 21.49
CA GLN A 172 26.43 -9.18 21.94
C GLN A 172 25.70 -8.04 22.67
N TYR A 173 26.24 -7.64 23.82
CA TYR A 173 25.79 -6.44 24.53
C TYR A 173 26.42 -5.19 23.90
N ILE A 174 25.61 -4.16 23.69
CA ILE A 174 26.01 -2.83 23.27
C ILE A 174 25.73 -1.89 24.45
N MET A 175 26.76 -1.19 24.93
CA MET A 175 26.54 -0.09 25.87
C MET A 175 25.78 1.02 25.15
N GLY A 176 24.63 1.43 25.71
CA GLY A 176 23.86 2.55 25.19
C GLY A 176 24.71 3.81 25.09
N GLN A 177 24.54 4.57 24.01
CA GLN A 177 25.03 5.94 23.92
C GLN A 177 24.15 6.88 24.72
#